data_AF-A0A2M7C9T3-F1
#
_entry.id   AF-A0A2M7C9T3-F1
#
_cell.length_a   1.000
_cell.length_b   1.000
_cell.length_c   1.000
_cell.angle_alpha   90.00
_cell.angle_beta   90.00
_cell.angle_gamma   90.00
#
_symmetry.space_group_name_H-M   'P 1'
#
loop_
_entity.id
_entity.type
_entity.pdbx_description
1 polymer ?
#
loop_
_entity_poly.entity_id
_entity_poly.type
_entity_poly.pdbx_seq_one_letter_code
_entity_poly.pdbx_strand_id
1 'polypeptide(L)'
;MKDLRENEKGILVLDSGDLLFKKYLNPIPENGLKGMSEKAHLIVESFNLMGYDAIGIGDDDLSLGKEFLLEISKKANFPFLSSNLLDEASGKILFQSSLIKEINGLRIGIFCLLSPDFFPGPSDPRRKGLNMRSPIETAQAMVKELKPKTDLIILLSHLGYVKDIELAQTLQGINIIVGGHTGINLIYPPVIKNTPILQTASRGMFGGRLDLILYNNELIFYNSATQISLENNLNSINQRLNSKETPEAEKAQWRKAQEETERTLSQLRGKNVFTNNIIPLQGQMKELPDIKKIVEAYKAKPQTTENPVSPK
;
A
#
# COMPACT_ATOMS: atom_id res chain seq x y z
N MET A 1 -11.08 -11.23 -2.20
CA MET A 1 -10.92 -11.00 -0.75
C MET A 1 -11.70 -12.00 0.09
N LYS A 2 -13.04 -12.12 -0.06
CA LYS A 2 -13.82 -13.14 0.67
C LYS A 2 -13.30 -14.56 0.44
N ASP A 3 -13.14 -14.97 -0.81
CA ASP A 3 -12.58 -16.29 -1.17
C ASP A 3 -11.19 -16.53 -0.55
N LEU A 4 -10.35 -15.50 -0.48
CA LEU A 4 -9.03 -15.61 0.16
C LEU A 4 -9.17 -15.82 1.67
N ARG A 5 -10.01 -15.03 2.35
CA ARG A 5 -10.25 -15.16 3.80
C ARG A 5 -10.95 -16.46 4.20
N GLU A 6 -11.71 -17.07 3.30
CA GLU A 6 -12.33 -18.39 3.53
C GLU A 6 -11.29 -19.53 3.49
N ASN A 7 -10.30 -19.41 2.61
CA ASN A 7 -9.32 -20.48 2.37
C ASN A 7 -8.00 -20.29 3.12
N GLU A 8 -7.67 -19.06 3.52
CA GLU A 8 -6.40 -18.70 4.12
C GLU A 8 -6.60 -17.95 5.44
N LYS A 9 -5.83 -18.33 6.46
CA LYS A 9 -5.81 -17.64 7.76
C LYS A 9 -4.73 -16.56 7.76
N GLY A 10 -5.02 -15.46 8.46
CA GLY A 10 -4.05 -14.40 8.71
C GLY A 10 -3.85 -13.42 7.57
N ILE A 11 -4.91 -13.08 6.85
CA ILE A 11 -4.88 -12.04 5.81
C ILE A 11 -5.15 -10.65 6.40
N LEU A 12 -4.31 -9.69 6.06
CA LEU A 12 -4.58 -8.25 6.16
C LEU A 12 -5.00 -7.68 4.81
N VAL A 13 -6.01 -6.82 4.84
CA VAL A 13 -6.51 -6.09 3.68
C VAL A 13 -6.41 -4.60 3.98
N LEU A 14 -5.50 -3.93 3.28
CA LEU A 14 -5.12 -2.55 3.55
C LEU A 14 -5.21 -1.73 2.25
N ASP A 15 -5.44 -0.43 2.41
CA ASP A 15 -5.44 0.54 1.31
C ASP A 15 -4.65 1.78 1.73
N SER A 16 -3.87 2.38 0.83
CA SER A 16 -3.00 3.52 1.11
C SER A 16 -3.67 4.89 0.91
N GLY A 17 -4.97 4.95 0.56
CA GLY A 17 -5.77 6.17 0.48
C GLY A 17 -6.09 6.60 -0.96
N ASP A 18 -6.69 7.78 -1.10
CA ASP A 18 -7.38 8.24 -2.31
C ASP A 18 -8.51 7.29 -2.72
N LEU A 19 -9.29 6.88 -1.72
CA LEU A 19 -10.40 5.96 -1.87
C LEU A 19 -11.62 6.65 -2.51
N LEU A 20 -11.96 7.84 -2.02
CA LEU A 20 -13.29 8.43 -2.20
C LEU A 20 -13.43 9.18 -3.53
N PHE A 21 -12.35 9.81 -4.00
CA PHE A 21 -12.37 10.73 -5.12
C PHE A 21 -11.23 10.43 -6.10
N LYS A 22 -11.46 10.71 -7.39
CA LYS A 22 -10.52 10.33 -8.46
C LYS A 22 -9.32 11.27 -8.60
N LYS A 23 -9.60 12.56 -8.43
CA LYS A 23 -8.67 13.69 -8.52
C LYS A 23 -9.40 14.95 -8.08
N TYR A 24 -8.75 15.76 -7.28
CA TYR A 24 -9.28 17.05 -6.88
C TYR A 24 -9.40 18.01 -8.08
N LEU A 25 -10.52 18.74 -8.13
CA LEU A 25 -10.80 19.79 -9.11
C LEU A 25 -11.09 21.09 -8.35
N ASN A 26 -10.53 22.21 -8.81
CA ASN A 26 -10.78 23.52 -8.22
C ASN A 26 -11.08 24.57 -9.32
N PRO A 27 -12.27 25.21 -9.32
CA PRO A 27 -13.41 24.95 -8.43
C PRO A 27 -14.04 23.58 -8.72
N ILE A 28 -14.68 23.00 -7.70
CA ILE A 28 -15.52 21.81 -7.92
C ILE A 28 -16.77 22.26 -8.68
N PRO A 29 -17.14 21.61 -9.80
CA PRO A 29 -18.37 21.95 -10.52
C PRO A 29 -19.60 21.81 -9.63
N GLU A 30 -20.49 22.82 -9.60
CA GLU A 30 -21.69 22.81 -8.75
C GLU A 30 -22.60 21.59 -9.00
N ASN A 31 -22.72 21.18 -10.26
CA ASN A 31 -23.45 19.97 -10.66
C ASN A 31 -22.72 18.65 -10.29
N GLY A 32 -21.45 18.72 -9.89
CA GLY A 32 -20.63 17.56 -9.51
C GLY A 32 -20.65 17.23 -8.03
N LEU A 33 -20.90 18.21 -7.14
CA LEU A 33 -20.84 18.02 -5.68
C LEU A 33 -21.74 16.89 -5.18
N LYS A 34 -23.00 16.86 -5.64
CA LYS A 34 -23.96 15.82 -5.28
C LYS A 34 -23.49 14.44 -5.75
N GLY A 35 -23.07 14.33 -7.01
CA GLY A 35 -22.57 13.08 -7.59
C GLY A 35 -21.31 12.56 -6.89
N MET A 36 -20.38 13.46 -6.54
CA MET A 36 -19.18 13.13 -5.76
C MET A 36 -19.54 12.56 -4.39
N SER A 37 -20.45 13.22 -3.67
CA SER A 37 -20.93 12.75 -2.36
C SER A 37 -21.63 11.39 -2.46
N GLU A 38 -22.58 11.22 -3.37
CA GLU A 38 -23.32 9.95 -3.55
C GLU A 38 -22.38 8.81 -3.93
N LYS A 39 -21.39 9.08 -4.79
CA LYS A 39 -20.38 8.10 -5.17
C LYS A 39 -19.46 7.71 -4.02
N ALA A 40 -19.02 8.66 -3.21
CA ALA A 40 -18.23 8.37 -2.03
C ALA A 40 -19.00 7.46 -1.04
N HIS A 41 -20.30 7.72 -0.83
CA HIS A 41 -21.16 6.85 -0.02
C HIS A 41 -21.26 5.43 -0.58
N LEU A 42 -21.48 5.31 -1.90
CA LEU A 42 -21.47 4.02 -2.59
C LEU A 42 -20.15 3.25 -2.38
N ILE A 43 -19.02 3.95 -2.46
CA ILE A 43 -17.69 3.35 -2.25
C ILE A 43 -17.57 2.83 -0.83
N VAL A 44 -17.89 3.64 0.19
CA VAL A 44 -17.82 3.21 1.60
C VAL A 44 -18.75 2.03 1.89
N GLU A 45 -19.99 2.07 1.37
CA GLU A 45 -20.94 0.95 1.51
C GLU A 45 -20.41 -0.34 0.87
N SER A 46 -19.79 -0.23 -0.31
CA SER A 46 -19.16 -1.37 -0.99
C SER A 46 -17.96 -1.92 -0.19
N PHE A 47 -17.11 -1.03 0.33
CA PHE A 47 -15.90 -1.42 1.07
C PHE A 47 -16.23 -2.05 2.43
N ASN A 48 -17.33 -1.63 3.06
CA ASN A 48 -17.88 -2.28 4.27
C ASN A 48 -18.17 -3.77 4.04
N LEU A 49 -18.57 -4.15 2.83
CA LEU A 49 -18.85 -5.54 2.45
C LEU A 49 -17.59 -6.33 2.03
N MET A 50 -16.50 -5.62 1.72
CA MET A 50 -15.23 -6.23 1.28
C MET A 50 -14.32 -6.64 2.44
N GLY A 51 -14.54 -6.07 3.64
CA GLY A 51 -13.82 -6.44 4.87
C GLY A 51 -12.38 -5.96 4.90
N TYR A 52 -12.16 -4.66 4.64
CA TYR A 52 -10.88 -3.99 4.85
C TYR A 52 -10.53 -3.90 6.33
N ASP A 53 -9.25 -4.03 6.67
CA ASP A 53 -8.76 -3.94 8.05
C ASP A 53 -8.41 -2.51 8.43
N ALA A 54 -7.90 -1.72 7.49
CA ALA A 54 -7.65 -0.29 7.64
C ALA A 54 -7.47 0.36 6.26
N ILE A 55 -7.78 1.65 6.18
CA ILE A 55 -7.57 2.46 4.98
C ILE A 55 -6.84 3.73 5.39
N GLY A 56 -5.73 4.04 4.72
CA GLY A 56 -5.03 5.31 4.87
C GLY A 56 -5.83 6.47 4.28
N ILE A 57 -5.54 7.70 4.71
CA ILE A 57 -6.13 8.91 4.12
C ILE A 57 -5.16 9.48 3.09
N GLY A 58 -5.64 9.67 1.86
CA GLY A 58 -4.95 10.37 0.80
C GLY A 58 -5.35 11.85 0.67
N ASP A 59 -4.71 12.58 -0.25
CA ASP A 59 -5.03 14.00 -0.45
C ASP A 59 -6.33 14.20 -1.23
N ASP A 60 -6.69 13.27 -2.12
CA ASP A 60 -7.95 13.36 -2.86
C ASP A 60 -9.13 13.04 -1.95
N ASP A 61 -8.98 12.23 -0.89
CA ASP A 61 -10.03 11.96 0.11
C ASP A 61 -10.55 13.23 0.81
N LEU A 62 -9.75 14.30 0.80
CA LEU A 62 -10.09 15.62 1.35
C LEU A 62 -10.79 16.54 0.34
N SER A 63 -11.14 16.06 -0.86
CA SER A 63 -11.75 16.87 -1.93
C SER A 63 -13.02 17.61 -1.51
N LEU A 64 -13.87 16.99 -0.70
CA LEU A 64 -15.09 17.63 -0.15
C LEU A 64 -14.88 18.22 1.26
N GLY A 65 -13.64 18.32 1.72
CA GLY A 65 -13.26 18.95 2.98
C GLY A 65 -13.31 18.02 4.20
N LYS A 66 -12.78 18.56 5.31
CA LYS A 66 -12.64 17.90 6.60
C LYS A 66 -13.96 17.34 7.12
N GLU A 67 -15.02 18.15 7.09
CA GLU A 67 -16.32 17.81 7.68
C GLU A 67 -16.96 16.63 6.96
N PHE A 68 -16.86 16.59 5.62
CA PHE A 68 -17.35 15.46 4.84
C PHE A 68 -16.60 14.17 5.15
N LEU A 69 -15.26 14.21 5.19
CA LEU A 69 -14.44 13.03 5.50
C LEU A 69 -14.73 12.49 6.91
N LEU A 70 -14.93 13.38 7.89
CA LEU A 70 -15.36 13.00 9.24
C LEU A 70 -16.77 12.39 9.29
N GLU A 71 -17.71 12.89 8.48
CA GLU A 71 -19.05 12.33 8.41
C GLU A 71 -19.04 10.94 7.80
N ILE A 72 -18.38 10.79 6.64
CA ILE A 72 -18.42 9.54 5.89
C ILE A 72 -17.59 8.44 6.57
N SER A 73 -16.50 8.78 7.26
CA SER A 73 -15.70 7.81 8.02
C SER A 73 -16.50 7.15 9.15
N LYS A 74 -17.51 7.83 9.72
CA LYS A 74 -18.42 7.21 10.72
C LYS A 74 -19.35 6.16 10.12
N LYS A 75 -19.51 6.13 8.80
CA LYS A 75 -20.30 5.13 8.07
C LYS A 75 -19.46 3.92 7.65
N ALA A 76 -18.15 3.94 7.89
CA ALA A 76 -17.24 2.85 7.55
C ALA A 76 -17.13 1.83 8.70
N ASN A 77 -17.07 0.55 8.34
CA ASN A 77 -16.81 -0.58 9.23
C ASN A 77 -15.31 -0.86 9.42
N PHE A 78 -14.47 0.02 8.87
CA PHE A 78 -13.01 -0.03 8.93
C PHE A 78 -12.50 1.35 9.37
N PRO A 79 -11.36 1.41 10.08
CA PRO A 79 -10.79 2.68 10.47
C PRO A 79 -10.11 3.36 9.29
N PHE A 80 -10.41 4.65 9.11
CA PHE A 80 -9.53 5.56 8.38
C PHE A 80 -8.35 5.96 9.27
N LEU A 81 -7.14 5.76 8.77
CA LEU A 81 -5.91 6.05 9.49
C LEU A 81 -5.26 7.33 8.98
N SER A 82 -4.81 8.18 9.90
CA SER A 82 -3.84 9.24 9.62
C SER A 82 -3.13 9.63 10.90
N SER A 83 -1.81 9.55 10.90
CA SER A 83 -0.97 9.87 12.07
C SER A 83 -0.52 11.33 12.08
N ASN A 84 -0.63 12.04 10.95
CA ASN A 84 -0.10 13.40 10.81
C ASN A 84 -1.13 14.46 10.41
N LEU A 85 -2.42 14.13 10.34
CA LEU A 85 -3.50 15.09 10.09
C LEU A 85 -4.15 15.57 11.38
N LEU A 86 -4.21 16.88 11.56
CA LEU A 86 -4.69 17.55 12.77
C LEU A 86 -5.82 18.52 12.46
N ASP A 87 -6.73 18.64 13.43
CA ASP A 87 -7.66 19.77 13.46
C ASP A 87 -6.90 21.05 13.85
N GLU A 88 -7.02 22.09 13.03
CA GLU A 88 -6.32 23.36 13.24
C GLU A 88 -6.73 24.05 14.54
N ALA A 89 -8.02 23.99 14.89
CA ALA A 89 -8.56 24.69 16.06
C ALA A 89 -8.13 24.05 17.39
N SER A 90 -8.18 22.72 17.46
CA SER A 90 -7.84 21.99 18.69
C SER A 90 -6.38 21.52 18.77
N GLY A 91 -5.65 21.50 17.65
CA GLY A 91 -4.29 20.96 17.57
C GLY A 91 -4.19 19.45 17.83
N LYS A 92 -5.32 18.73 17.80
CA LYS A 92 -5.40 17.28 18.05
C LYS A 92 -5.40 16.50 16.74
N ILE A 93 -4.90 15.27 16.80
CA ILE A 93 -5.01 14.31 15.69
C ILE A 93 -6.50 14.09 15.37
N LEU A 94 -6.83 14.11 14.09
CA LEU A 94 -8.21 14.08 13.61
C LEU A 94 -8.79 12.67 13.44
N PHE A 95 -7.95 11.72 13.03
CA PHE A 95 -8.32 10.33 12.74
C PHE A 95 -7.55 9.36 13.63
N GLN A 96 -7.85 8.06 13.54
CA GLN A 96 -7.09 7.07 14.30
C GLN A 96 -5.63 7.07 13.82
N SER A 97 -4.67 7.29 14.73
CA SER A 97 -3.26 7.42 14.36
C SER A 97 -2.62 6.09 13.98
N SER A 98 -3.06 4.99 14.57
CA SER A 98 -2.58 3.64 14.26
C SER A 98 -3.59 2.56 14.66
N LEU A 99 -3.39 1.37 14.12
CA LEU A 99 -4.09 0.14 14.44
C LEU A 99 -3.06 -0.93 14.81
N ILE A 100 -3.33 -1.73 15.84
CA ILE A 100 -2.57 -2.94 16.13
C ILE A 100 -3.48 -4.14 15.89
N LYS A 101 -3.05 -5.09 15.06
CA LYS A 101 -3.75 -6.35 14.81
C LYS A 101 -2.86 -7.54 15.11
N GLU A 102 -3.39 -8.54 15.79
CA GLU A 102 -2.71 -9.81 15.97
C GLU A 102 -3.10 -10.79 14.87
N ILE A 103 -2.10 -11.31 14.14
CA ILE A 103 -2.29 -12.21 13.01
C ILE A 103 -1.23 -13.30 13.06
N ASN A 104 -1.67 -14.55 13.06
CA ASN A 104 -0.80 -15.73 13.16
C ASN A 104 0.21 -15.62 14.33
N GLY A 105 -0.23 -15.02 15.45
CA GLY A 105 0.61 -14.79 16.65
C GLY A 105 1.55 -13.58 16.57
N LEU A 106 1.53 -12.82 15.48
CA LEU A 106 2.30 -11.58 15.33
C LEU A 106 1.42 -10.35 15.58
N ARG A 107 1.86 -9.44 16.43
CA ARG A 107 1.23 -8.13 16.62
C ARG A 107 1.77 -7.17 15.57
N ILE A 108 0.92 -6.77 14.64
CA ILE A 108 1.26 -5.90 13.52
C ILE A 108 0.72 -4.50 13.81
N GLY A 109 1.62 -3.52 13.94
CA GLY A 109 1.30 -2.10 14.01
C GLY A 109 1.15 -1.51 12.62
N ILE A 110 0.08 -0.76 12.39
CA ILE A 110 -0.25 -0.15 11.12
C ILE A 110 -0.52 1.32 11.36
N PHE A 111 0.13 2.21 10.62
CA PHE A 111 -0.11 3.66 10.70
C PHE A 111 -0.06 4.28 9.32
N CYS A 112 -0.52 5.53 9.18
CA CYS A 112 -0.63 6.19 7.87
C CYS A 112 -0.07 7.61 7.88
N LEU A 113 0.59 7.99 6.79
CA LEU A 113 1.11 9.34 6.59
C LEU A 113 0.63 9.93 5.27
N LEU A 114 0.26 11.20 5.29
CA LEU A 114 -0.12 11.99 4.13
C LEU A 114 0.90 13.10 3.86
N SER A 115 1.32 13.31 2.61
CA SER A 115 2.28 14.35 2.29
C SER A 115 1.61 15.74 2.24
N PRO A 116 2.15 16.75 2.94
CA PRO A 116 1.66 18.11 2.84
C PRO A 116 1.93 18.77 1.47
N ASP A 117 2.81 18.19 0.65
CA ASP A 117 3.23 18.75 -0.65
C ASP A 117 2.18 18.56 -1.75
N PHE A 118 1.18 17.71 -1.53
CA PHE A 118 0.12 17.45 -2.52
C PHE A 118 -0.97 18.52 -2.53
N PHE A 119 -0.80 19.56 -1.71
CA PHE A 119 -1.66 20.71 -1.64
C PHE A 119 -0.90 21.93 -2.18
N PRO A 120 -1.41 22.66 -3.20
CA PRO A 120 -0.72 23.78 -3.82
C PRO A 120 -0.40 24.97 -2.90
N GLY A 121 -0.89 24.97 -1.65
CA GLY A 121 -0.57 25.97 -0.64
C GLY A 121 -1.56 25.96 0.54
N PRO A 122 -1.38 26.86 1.53
CA PRO A 122 -2.29 26.98 2.67
C PRO A 122 -3.72 27.39 2.27
N SER A 123 -3.87 28.03 1.11
CA SER A 123 -5.18 28.41 0.56
C SER A 123 -5.91 27.29 -0.17
N ASP A 124 -5.34 26.08 -0.25
CA ASP A 124 -6.02 24.92 -0.83
C ASP A 124 -7.31 24.64 -0.02
N PRO A 125 -8.51 24.64 -0.64
CA PRO A 125 -9.76 24.41 0.07
C PRO A 125 -9.80 23.08 0.84
N ARG A 126 -9.08 22.05 0.36
CA ARG A 126 -8.97 20.75 1.03
C ARG A 126 -8.27 20.84 2.39
N ARG A 127 -7.46 21.87 2.62
CA ARG A 127 -6.72 22.11 3.88
C ARG A 127 -7.48 22.96 4.89
N LYS A 128 -8.65 23.49 4.53
CA LYS A 128 -9.38 24.42 5.40
C LYS A 128 -9.64 23.78 6.77
N GLY A 129 -9.13 24.40 7.83
CA GLY A 129 -9.28 23.90 9.20
C GLY A 129 -8.42 22.68 9.53
N LEU A 130 -7.36 22.42 8.74
CA LEU A 130 -6.44 21.30 8.92
C LEU A 130 -4.99 21.78 9.04
N ASN A 131 -4.28 21.19 10.00
CA ASN A 131 -2.83 21.24 10.09
C ASN A 131 -2.22 19.87 9.79
N MET A 132 -1.04 19.84 9.19
CA MET A 132 -0.31 18.60 8.90
C MET A 132 1.06 18.65 9.56
N ARG A 133 1.35 17.65 10.39
CA ARG A 133 2.69 17.45 10.97
C ARG A 133 3.66 16.93 9.92
N SER A 134 4.93 17.21 10.14
CA SER A 134 6.04 16.67 9.36
C SER A 134 5.93 15.14 9.27
N PRO A 135 5.90 14.55 8.06
CA PRO A 135 5.82 13.10 7.89
C PRO A 135 6.98 12.36 8.56
N ILE A 136 8.21 12.85 8.45
CA ILE A 136 9.40 12.19 9.02
C ILE A 136 9.38 12.21 10.57
N GLU A 137 9.04 13.34 11.17
CA GLU A 137 8.92 13.45 12.64
C GLU A 137 7.78 12.59 13.16
N THR A 138 6.66 12.57 12.45
CA THR A 138 5.52 11.71 12.80
C THR A 138 5.89 10.24 12.68
N ALA A 139 6.56 9.83 11.61
CA ALA A 139 7.04 8.46 11.42
C ALA A 139 7.97 8.02 12.57
N GLN A 140 8.91 8.89 12.96
CA GLN A 140 9.81 8.64 14.09
C GLN A 140 9.04 8.44 15.40
N ALA A 141 8.05 9.29 15.67
CA ALA A 141 7.20 9.16 16.85
C ALA A 141 6.37 7.87 16.84
N MET A 142 5.76 7.53 15.69
CA MET A 142 4.96 6.32 15.53
C MET A 142 5.79 5.05 15.68
N VAL A 143 7.00 5.00 15.09
CA VAL A 143 7.92 3.87 15.27
C VAL A 143 8.31 3.73 16.73
N LYS A 144 8.65 4.83 17.41
CA LYS A 144 8.99 4.82 18.84
C LYS A 144 7.83 4.30 19.70
N GLU A 145 6.60 4.67 19.37
CA GLU A 145 5.41 4.27 20.12
C GLU A 145 5.03 2.79 19.87
N LEU A 146 5.07 2.35 18.61
CA LEU A 146 4.57 1.04 18.20
C LEU A 146 5.57 -0.08 18.48
N LYS A 147 6.88 0.18 18.30
CA LYS A 147 7.93 -0.84 18.43
C LYS A 147 7.88 -1.68 19.72
N PRO A 148 7.62 -1.14 20.94
CA PRO A 148 7.51 -1.99 22.14
C PRO A 148 6.21 -2.81 22.22
N LYS A 149 5.20 -2.49 21.40
CA LYS A 149 3.86 -3.10 21.42
C LYS A 149 3.63 -4.08 20.26
N THR A 150 4.51 -4.08 19.26
CA THR A 150 4.30 -4.76 17.98
C THR A 150 5.55 -5.50 17.55
N ASP A 151 5.34 -6.62 16.88
CA ASP A 151 6.40 -7.43 16.29
C ASP A 151 6.70 -6.98 14.84
N LEU A 152 5.76 -6.32 14.15
CA LEU A 152 5.98 -5.79 12.80
C LEU A 152 5.28 -4.44 12.64
N ILE A 153 5.90 -3.49 11.93
CA ILE A 153 5.30 -2.20 11.62
C ILE A 153 5.12 -2.02 10.10
N ILE A 154 3.88 -1.77 9.69
CA ILE A 154 3.48 -1.42 8.32
C ILE A 154 3.12 0.06 8.26
N LEU A 155 3.70 0.79 7.32
CA LEU A 155 3.27 2.14 6.97
C LEU A 155 2.36 2.09 5.73
N LEU A 156 1.15 2.61 5.86
CA LEU A 156 0.29 2.99 4.72
C LEU A 156 0.69 4.40 4.29
N SER A 157 1.50 4.50 3.25
CA SER A 157 2.10 5.77 2.87
C SER A 157 1.35 6.42 1.72
N HIS A 158 0.83 7.62 1.97
CA HIS A 158 0.37 8.55 0.95
C HIS A 158 1.39 9.69 0.80
N LEU A 159 2.68 9.34 0.75
CA LEU A 159 3.79 10.29 0.58
C LEU A 159 4.32 10.39 -0.86
N GLY A 160 3.96 9.42 -1.70
CA GLY A 160 4.52 9.25 -3.02
C GLY A 160 5.88 8.53 -2.97
N TYR A 161 6.20 7.84 -4.07
CA TYR A 161 7.28 6.87 -4.13
C TYR A 161 8.67 7.43 -3.79
N VAL A 162 8.99 8.65 -4.24
CA VAL A 162 10.29 9.27 -3.94
C VAL A 162 10.46 9.49 -2.44
N LYS A 163 9.43 10.03 -1.77
CA LYS A 163 9.45 10.24 -0.32
C LYS A 163 9.41 8.94 0.47
N ASP A 164 8.79 7.90 -0.05
CA ASP A 164 8.86 6.55 0.54
C ASP A 164 10.29 6.02 0.57
N ILE A 165 11.04 6.21 -0.53
CA ILE A 165 12.47 5.85 -0.57
C ILE A 165 13.26 6.68 0.43
N GLU A 166 13.09 8.00 0.44
CA GLU A 166 13.79 8.90 1.37
C GLU A 166 13.52 8.54 2.83
N LEU A 167 12.25 8.24 3.16
CA LEU A 167 11.84 7.82 4.49
C LEU A 167 12.51 6.49 4.87
N ALA A 168 12.48 5.48 4.00
CA ALA A 168 13.11 4.19 4.25
C ALA A 168 14.65 4.28 4.33
N GLN A 169 15.27 5.24 3.63
CA GLN A 169 16.70 5.53 3.74
C GLN A 169 17.05 6.20 5.08
N THR A 170 16.18 7.05 5.63
CA THR A 170 16.51 7.88 6.79
C THR A 170 16.04 7.27 8.11
N LEU A 171 14.92 6.54 8.12
CA LEU A 171 14.29 6.00 9.31
C LEU A 171 14.29 4.47 9.33
N GLN A 172 14.86 3.90 10.40
CA GLN A 172 14.74 2.46 10.68
C GLN A 172 13.52 2.16 11.56
N GLY A 173 13.01 0.93 11.48
CA GLY A 173 11.95 0.42 12.34
C GLY A 173 10.58 0.27 11.66
N ILE A 174 10.42 0.76 10.43
CA ILE A 174 9.30 0.40 9.56
C ILE A 174 9.71 -0.86 8.78
N ASN A 175 8.93 -1.93 8.88
CA ASN A 175 9.25 -3.19 8.22
C ASN A 175 8.72 -3.24 6.79
N ILE A 176 7.58 -2.62 6.50
CA ILE A 176 6.95 -2.63 5.18
C ILE A 176 6.33 -1.27 4.92
N ILE A 177 6.51 -0.74 3.70
CA ILE A 177 5.78 0.45 3.22
C ILE A 177 4.81 -0.01 2.12
N VAL A 178 3.53 0.28 2.32
CA VAL A 178 2.48 0.16 1.29
C VAL A 178 2.17 1.56 0.80
N GLY A 179 2.81 1.94 -0.31
CA GLY A 179 2.76 3.28 -0.89
C GLY A 179 1.50 3.54 -1.73
N GLY A 180 1.26 4.81 -2.01
CA GLY A 180 0.16 5.34 -2.81
C GLY A 180 0.55 6.66 -3.47
N HIS A 181 -0.45 7.41 -3.95
CA HIS A 181 -0.34 8.69 -4.66
C HIS A 181 0.31 8.64 -6.06
N THR A 182 1.49 8.03 -6.22
CA THR A 182 2.24 8.10 -7.49
C THR A 182 1.57 7.28 -8.61
N GLY A 183 0.80 6.25 -8.25
CA GLY A 183 0.06 5.42 -9.21
C GLY A 183 0.94 4.49 -10.04
N ILE A 184 2.17 4.23 -9.59
CA ILE A 184 3.08 3.26 -10.21
C ILE A 184 2.73 1.83 -9.81
N ASN A 185 3.24 0.86 -10.57
CA ASN A 185 3.06 -0.56 -10.30
C ASN A 185 4.42 -1.23 -10.05
N LEU A 186 4.72 -1.60 -8.81
CA LEU A 186 6.00 -2.20 -8.43
C LEU A 186 5.92 -3.73 -8.43
N ILE A 187 6.10 -4.33 -9.61
CA ILE A 187 6.10 -5.80 -9.77
C ILE A 187 7.23 -6.43 -8.93
N TYR A 188 8.42 -5.83 -9.00
CA TYR A 188 9.58 -6.19 -8.18
C TYR A 188 9.83 -5.07 -7.18
N PRO A 189 9.20 -5.13 -5.99
CA PRO A 189 9.30 -4.05 -5.02
C PRO A 189 10.75 -3.91 -4.54
N PRO A 190 11.32 -2.69 -4.55
CA PRO A 190 12.65 -2.47 -4.03
C PRO A 190 12.67 -2.68 -2.52
N VAL A 191 13.78 -3.19 -2.01
CA VAL A 191 14.06 -3.23 -0.58
C VAL A 191 15.06 -2.13 -0.28
N ILE A 192 14.61 -1.08 0.40
CA ILE A 192 15.48 0.01 0.82
C ILE A 192 15.96 -0.29 2.23
N LYS A 193 17.27 -0.54 2.38
CA LYS A 193 17.85 -1.13 3.60
C LYS A 193 17.19 -2.48 3.90
N ASN A 194 16.24 -2.51 4.83
CA ASN A 194 15.50 -3.72 5.24
C ASN A 194 13.99 -3.59 5.02
N THR A 195 13.54 -2.54 4.33
CA THR A 195 12.13 -2.18 4.19
C THR A 195 11.69 -2.33 2.73
N PRO A 196 10.95 -3.40 2.37
CA PRO A 196 10.27 -3.47 1.08
C PRO A 196 9.24 -2.33 0.93
N ILE A 197 9.23 -1.73 -0.27
CA ILE A 197 8.27 -0.71 -0.67
C ILE A 197 7.35 -1.28 -1.76
N LEU A 198 6.07 -1.37 -1.44
CA LEU A 198 5.02 -1.87 -2.33
C LEU A 198 4.22 -0.70 -2.90
N GLN A 199 3.74 -0.84 -4.13
CA GLN A 199 2.73 0.06 -4.68
C GLN A 199 2.04 -0.62 -5.86
N THR A 200 0.73 -0.50 -5.93
CA THR A 200 -0.09 -0.95 -7.06
C THR A 200 -0.66 0.25 -7.81
N ALA A 201 -0.87 0.10 -9.11
CA ALA A 201 -1.44 1.18 -9.91
C ALA A 201 -2.86 1.57 -9.42
N SER A 202 -3.23 2.80 -9.74
CA SER A 202 -4.46 3.43 -9.24
C SER A 202 -5.77 2.74 -9.66
N ARG A 203 -6.87 3.16 -9.02
CA ARG A 203 -8.26 2.91 -9.45
C ARG A 203 -8.69 1.44 -9.44
N GLY A 204 -8.11 0.64 -8.54
CA GLY A 204 -8.47 -0.78 -8.42
C GLY A 204 -8.23 -1.55 -9.71
N MET A 205 -7.29 -1.12 -10.56
CA MET A 205 -6.86 -1.90 -11.72
C MET A 205 -6.15 -3.17 -11.26
N PHE A 206 -5.41 -3.09 -10.16
CA PHE A 206 -4.66 -4.18 -9.58
C PHE A 206 -4.85 -4.25 -8.05
N GLY A 207 -4.75 -5.46 -7.51
CA GLY A 207 -4.55 -5.70 -6.08
C GLY A 207 -3.17 -6.29 -5.84
N GLY A 208 -2.50 -5.88 -4.77
CA GLY A 208 -1.21 -6.41 -4.35
C GLY A 208 -1.40 -7.52 -3.32
N ARG A 209 -0.73 -8.65 -3.52
CA ARG A 209 -0.62 -9.73 -2.54
C ARG A 209 0.85 -9.89 -2.14
N LEU A 210 1.15 -9.55 -0.89
CA LEU A 210 2.44 -9.79 -0.27
C LEU A 210 2.32 -10.98 0.68
N ASP A 211 2.97 -12.09 0.33
CA ASP A 211 3.08 -13.24 1.22
C ASP A 211 4.39 -13.13 2.01
N LEU A 212 4.32 -13.23 3.34
CA LEU A 212 5.48 -13.21 4.23
C LEU A 212 5.69 -14.60 4.84
N ILE A 213 6.91 -15.12 4.75
CA ILE A 213 7.29 -16.39 5.37
C ILE A 213 8.42 -16.12 6.37
N LEU A 214 8.14 -16.43 7.64
CA LEU A 214 9.08 -16.25 8.74
C LEU A 214 9.70 -17.61 9.11
N TYR A 215 11.01 -17.74 8.93
CA TYR A 215 11.84 -18.86 9.38
C TYR A 215 12.56 -18.54 10.70
N ASN A 216 12.69 -17.26 11.05
CA ASN A 216 13.35 -16.79 12.26
C ASN A 216 12.69 -15.49 12.78
N ASN A 217 13.18 -14.98 13.91
CA ASN A 217 12.63 -13.77 14.56
C ASN A 217 13.24 -12.45 14.04
N GLU A 218 14.17 -12.48 13.07
CA GLU A 218 14.70 -11.27 12.43
C GLU A 218 13.68 -10.70 11.45
N LEU A 219 13.25 -9.45 11.64
CA LEU A 219 12.21 -8.83 10.81
C LEU A 219 12.78 -8.20 9.54
N ILE A 220 13.67 -8.94 8.86
CA ILE A 220 14.31 -8.58 7.60
C ILE A 220 13.86 -9.61 6.57
N PHE A 221 13.27 -9.14 5.47
CA PHE A 221 12.68 -10.01 4.46
C PHE A 221 13.43 -9.89 3.13
N TYR A 222 13.68 -11.04 2.51
CA TYR A 222 14.31 -11.15 1.19
C TYR A 222 13.28 -11.55 0.14
N ASN A 223 13.40 -11.02 -1.07
CA ASN A 223 12.48 -11.39 -2.14
C ASN A 223 12.75 -12.83 -2.59
N SER A 224 11.75 -13.71 -2.51
CA SER A 224 11.85 -15.12 -2.91
C SER A 224 12.21 -15.27 -4.40
N ALA A 225 11.78 -14.33 -5.25
CA ALA A 225 12.13 -14.31 -6.67
C ALA A 225 13.64 -14.16 -6.89
N THR A 226 14.34 -13.44 -6.00
CA THR A 226 15.81 -13.34 -6.04
C THR A 226 16.45 -14.69 -5.75
N GLN A 227 15.95 -15.43 -4.76
CA GLN A 227 16.43 -16.77 -4.45
C GLN A 227 16.20 -17.72 -5.65
N ILE A 228 14.99 -17.74 -6.19
CA ILE A 228 14.64 -18.58 -7.36
C ILE A 228 15.53 -18.24 -8.57
N SER A 229 15.80 -16.95 -8.81
CA SER A 229 16.68 -16.52 -9.89
C SER A 229 18.12 -17.02 -9.70
N LEU A 230 18.65 -16.95 -8.48
CA LEU A 230 19.98 -17.47 -8.15
C LEU A 230 20.06 -19.00 -8.29
N GLU A 231 19.02 -19.73 -7.88
CA GLU A 231 18.94 -21.19 -8.04
C GLU A 231 18.91 -21.59 -9.54
N ASN A 232 18.13 -20.88 -10.35
CA ASN A 232 18.10 -21.10 -11.81
C ASN A 232 19.43 -20.76 -12.48
N ASN A 233 20.10 -19.68 -12.04
CA ASN A 233 21.44 -19.35 -12.48
C ASN A 233 22.45 -20.45 -12.12
N LEU A 234 22.42 -20.94 -10.87
CA LEU A 234 23.29 -22.03 -10.42
C LEU A 234 23.09 -23.31 -11.26
N ASN A 235 21.84 -23.67 -11.55
CA ASN A 235 21.54 -24.80 -12.44
C ASN A 235 22.11 -24.61 -13.84
N SER A 236 22.01 -23.39 -14.40
CA SER A 236 22.56 -23.05 -15.71
C SER A 236 24.09 -23.11 -15.73
N ILE A 237 24.75 -22.64 -14.67
CA ILE A 237 26.20 -22.72 -14.49
C ILE A 237 26.64 -24.19 -14.43
N ASN A 238 25.95 -25.01 -13.63
CA ASN A 238 26.26 -26.44 -13.50
C ASN A 238 26.11 -27.19 -14.82
N GLN A 239 25.09 -26.86 -15.64
CA GLN A 239 24.94 -27.43 -16.98
C GLN A 239 26.12 -27.07 -17.89
N ARG A 240 26.62 -25.82 -17.85
CA ARG A 240 27.80 -25.40 -18.63
C ARG A 240 29.07 -26.10 -18.16
N LEU A 241 29.29 -26.21 -16.85
CA LEU A 241 30.46 -26.91 -16.31
C LEU A 241 30.50 -28.40 -16.69
N ASN A 242 29.33 -29.03 -16.81
CA ASN A 242 29.18 -30.43 -17.21
C ASN A 242 29.14 -30.63 -18.74
N SER A 243 29.07 -29.56 -19.54
CA SER A 243 29.04 -29.64 -20.99
C SER A 243 30.42 -30.01 -21.54
N LYS A 244 30.44 -30.91 -22.53
CA LYS A 244 31.65 -31.26 -23.29
C LYS A 244 32.11 -30.15 -24.24
N GLU A 245 31.24 -29.20 -24.55
CA GLU A 245 31.47 -28.12 -25.50
C GLU A 245 32.10 -26.87 -24.85
N THR A 246 32.14 -26.79 -23.52
CA THR A 246 32.68 -25.63 -22.80
C THR A 246 34.21 -25.71 -22.70
N PRO A 247 34.95 -24.73 -23.25
CA PRO A 247 36.41 -24.69 -23.17
C PRO A 247 36.90 -24.66 -21.72
N GLU A 248 38.01 -25.36 -21.40
CA GLU A 248 38.53 -25.42 -20.02
C GLU A 248 38.92 -24.04 -19.47
N ALA A 249 39.35 -23.12 -20.34
CA ALA A 249 39.63 -21.74 -20.00
C ALA A 249 38.38 -20.97 -19.51
N GLU A 250 37.19 -21.28 -20.05
CA GLU A 250 35.93 -20.70 -19.60
C GLU A 250 35.42 -21.37 -18.31
N LYS A 251 35.70 -22.67 -18.11
CA LYS A 251 35.27 -23.38 -16.89
C LYS A 251 35.81 -22.77 -15.61
N ALA A 252 37.01 -22.18 -15.62
CA ALA A 252 37.53 -21.46 -14.46
C ALA A 252 36.64 -20.26 -14.06
N GLN A 253 36.12 -19.52 -15.04
CA GLN A 253 35.19 -18.41 -14.80
C GLN A 253 33.85 -18.92 -14.27
N TRP A 254 33.33 -20.01 -14.86
CA TRP A 254 32.08 -20.64 -14.41
C TRP A 254 32.17 -21.20 -12.98
N ARG A 255 33.30 -21.81 -12.59
CA ARG A 255 33.54 -22.27 -11.21
C ARG A 255 33.50 -21.10 -10.21
N LYS A 256 34.11 -19.97 -10.54
CA LYS A 256 34.06 -18.77 -9.69
C LYS A 256 32.62 -18.24 -9.55
N ALA A 257 31.88 -18.16 -10.65
CA ALA A 257 30.47 -17.76 -10.63
C ALA A 257 29.59 -18.74 -9.83
N GLN A 258 29.88 -20.04 -9.91
CA GLN A 258 29.22 -21.08 -9.12
C GLN A 258 29.44 -20.84 -7.62
N GLU A 259 30.70 -20.70 -7.18
CA GLU A 259 31.05 -20.47 -5.78
C GLU A 259 30.39 -19.19 -5.22
N GLU A 260 30.38 -18.11 -6.00
CA GLU A 260 29.74 -16.85 -5.61
C GLU A 260 28.22 -16.98 -5.48
N THR A 261 27.59 -17.71 -6.41
CA THR A 261 26.14 -17.97 -6.39
C THR A 261 25.76 -18.86 -5.21
N GLU A 262 26.52 -19.94 -4.97
CA GLU A 262 26.31 -20.86 -3.84
C GLU A 262 26.51 -20.16 -2.49
N ARG A 263 27.53 -19.31 -2.38
CA ARG A 263 27.76 -18.49 -1.18
C ARG A 263 26.59 -17.57 -0.89
N THR A 264 26.09 -16.89 -1.92
CA THR A 264 24.93 -15.98 -1.80
C THR A 264 23.67 -16.75 -1.41
N LEU A 265 23.40 -17.90 -2.05
CA LEU A 265 22.27 -18.77 -1.69
C LEU A 265 22.37 -19.29 -0.26
N SER A 266 23.56 -19.66 0.19
CA SER A 266 23.81 -20.10 1.57
C SER A 266 23.46 -19.01 2.59
N GLN A 267 23.76 -17.74 2.28
CA GLN A 267 23.43 -16.59 3.14
C GLN A 267 21.91 -16.32 3.23
N LEU A 268 21.13 -16.75 2.23
CA LEU A 268 19.68 -16.61 2.22
C LEU A 268 18.97 -17.77 2.94
N ARG A 269 19.66 -18.89 3.21
CA ARG A 269 19.03 -20.04 3.89
C ARG A 269 18.57 -19.67 5.30
N GLY A 270 17.32 -19.99 5.59
CA GLY A 270 16.70 -19.71 6.89
C GLY A 270 16.46 -18.24 7.17
N LYS A 271 16.62 -17.36 6.16
CA LYS A 271 16.20 -15.95 6.23
C LYS A 271 14.73 -15.82 5.87
N ASN A 272 14.05 -14.88 6.52
CA ASN A 272 12.65 -14.59 6.24
C ASN A 272 12.51 -14.08 4.80
N VAL A 273 11.46 -14.49 4.11
CA VAL A 273 11.25 -14.14 2.71
C VAL A 273 9.88 -13.51 2.50
N PHE A 274 9.78 -12.73 1.43
CA PHE A 274 8.50 -12.27 0.92
C PHE A 274 8.34 -12.62 -0.56
N THR A 275 7.09 -12.80 -0.98
CA THR A 275 6.70 -12.90 -2.39
C THR A 275 5.69 -11.80 -2.69
N ASN A 276 5.89 -11.06 -3.76
CA ASN A 276 4.95 -10.03 -4.21
C ASN A 276 4.27 -10.45 -5.51
N ASN A 277 2.95 -10.49 -5.49
CA ASN A 277 2.10 -10.80 -6.63
C ASN A 277 1.17 -9.62 -6.91
N ILE A 278 1.11 -9.19 -8.16
CA ILE A 278 0.18 -8.15 -8.60
C ILE A 278 -0.93 -8.81 -9.43
N ILE A 279 -2.16 -8.64 -8.97
CA ILE A 279 -3.34 -9.33 -9.50
C ILE A 279 -4.18 -8.30 -10.26
N PRO A 280 -4.35 -8.42 -11.59
CA PRO A 280 -5.31 -7.60 -12.33
C PRO A 280 -6.72 -7.88 -11.81
N LEU A 281 -7.43 -6.86 -11.34
CA LEU A 281 -8.78 -7.05 -10.79
C LEU A 281 -9.85 -7.07 -11.89
N GLN A 282 -9.58 -6.48 -13.04
CA GLN A 282 -10.51 -6.44 -14.16
C GLN A 282 -10.65 -7.82 -14.81
N GLY A 283 -11.88 -8.34 -14.84
CA GLY A 283 -12.23 -9.59 -15.54
C GLY A 283 -11.80 -10.88 -14.86
N GLN A 284 -11.08 -10.83 -13.74
CA GLN A 284 -10.59 -12.02 -13.02
C GLN A 284 -11.32 -12.30 -11.70
N MET A 285 -12.12 -11.35 -11.21
CA MET A 285 -12.76 -11.43 -9.90
C MET A 285 -14.26 -11.69 -10.04
N LYS A 286 -14.79 -12.62 -9.24
CA LYS A 286 -16.25 -12.83 -9.10
C LYS A 286 -16.88 -11.59 -8.46
N GLU A 287 -17.96 -11.09 -9.05
CA GLU A 287 -18.73 -10.00 -8.47
C GLU A 287 -19.47 -10.49 -7.21
N LEU A 288 -19.42 -9.70 -6.13
CA LEU A 288 -20.26 -9.94 -4.96
C LEU A 288 -21.69 -9.49 -5.26
N PRO A 289 -22.71 -10.37 -5.18
CA PRO A 289 -24.08 -10.04 -5.55
C PRO A 289 -24.63 -8.79 -4.85
N ASP A 290 -24.27 -8.59 -3.58
CA ASP A 290 -24.73 -7.43 -2.81
C ASP A 290 -24.09 -6.13 -3.30
N ILE A 291 -22.77 -6.11 -3.55
CA ILE A 291 -22.10 -4.93 -4.13
C ILE A 291 -22.65 -4.63 -5.53
N LYS A 292 -22.90 -5.67 -6.33
CA LYS A 292 -23.49 -5.53 -7.65
C LYS A 292 -24.84 -4.82 -7.59
N LYS A 293 -25.73 -5.24 -6.68
CA LYS A 293 -27.04 -4.62 -6.48
C LYS A 293 -26.92 -3.14 -6.10
N ILE A 294 -26.00 -2.79 -5.19
CA ILE A 294 -25.79 -1.39 -4.77
C ILE A 294 -25.31 -0.55 -5.96
N VAL A 295 -24.37 -1.06 -6.77
CA VAL A 295 -23.86 -0.38 -7.96
C VAL A 295 -24.95 -0.22 -9.03
N GLU A 296 -25.75 -1.25 -9.29
CA GLU A 296 -26.87 -1.20 -10.23
C GLU A 296 -27.94 -0.18 -9.78
N ALA A 297 -28.29 -0.18 -8.49
CA ALA A 297 -29.21 0.80 -7.92
C ALA A 297 -28.68 2.24 -8.05
N TYR A 298 -27.38 2.46 -7.88
CA TYR A 298 -26.75 3.76 -8.12
C TYR A 298 -26.83 4.18 -9.60
N LYS A 299 -26.53 3.26 -10.54
CA LYS A 299 -26.60 3.53 -11.99
C LYS A 299 -28.01 3.81 -12.49
N ALA A 300 -29.03 3.26 -11.84
CA ALA A 300 -30.43 3.47 -12.19
C ALA A 300 -30.98 4.85 -11.79
N LYS A 301 -30.30 5.58 -10.89
CA LYS A 301 -30.70 6.95 -10.50
C LYS A 301 -30.37 7.93 -11.64
N PRO A 302 -31.22 8.93 -11.92
CA PRO A 302 -30.88 9.99 -12.87
C PRO A 302 -29.63 10.72 -12.39
N GLN A 303 -28.50 10.49 -13.05
CA GLN A 303 -27.25 11.14 -12.70
C GLN A 303 -27.31 12.60 -13.15
N THR A 304 -26.92 13.53 -12.27
CA THR A 304 -26.59 14.89 -12.67
C THR A 304 -25.36 14.79 -13.57
N THR A 305 -25.54 15.00 -14.87
CA THR A 305 -24.52 14.76 -15.89
C THR A 305 -23.22 15.52 -15.59
N GLU A 306 -22.13 14.78 -15.36
CA GLU A 306 -20.77 15.30 -15.53
C GLU A 306 -20.58 15.59 -17.03
N ASN A 307 -20.74 16.84 -17.45
CA ASN A 307 -20.30 17.22 -18.79
C ASN A 307 -18.77 17.06 -18.86
N PRO A 308 -18.22 16.30 -19.82
CA PRO A 308 -16.78 16.22 -19.98
C PRO A 308 -16.26 17.62 -20.34
N VAL A 309 -15.38 18.15 -19.49
CA VAL A 309 -14.61 19.35 -19.81
C VAL A 309 -13.75 18.99 -21.02
N SER A 310 -14.03 19.62 -22.17
CA SER A 310 -13.20 19.50 -23.36
C SER A 310 -11.77 19.96 -23.03
N PRO A 311 -10.73 19.22 -23.44
CA PRO A 311 -9.36 19.69 -23.29
C PRO A 311 -9.19 20.99 -24.09
N LYS A 312 -8.76 22.06 -23.41
CA LYS A 312 -8.17 23.24 -24.04
C LYS A 312 -6.66 23.04 -24.12
#